data_AF-B7BAK2-F1
#
_entry.id   AF-B7BAK2-F1
#
_cell.length_a   1.000
_cell.length_b   1.000
_cell.length_c   1.000
_cell.angle_alpha   90.00
_cell.angle_beta   90.00
_cell.angle_gamma   90.00
#
_symmetry.space_group_name_H-M   'P 1'
#
loop_
_entity.id
_entity.type
_entity.pdbx_description
1 polymer ?
#
loop_
_entity_poly.entity_id
_entity_poly.type
_entity_poly.pdbx_seq_one_letter_code
_entity_poly.pdbx_strand_id
1 'polypeptide(L)'
;MDEIDWNDRLIGIKGSRGVGKTTFLLDYAREHFGADNKECLYINLNHFYFTERTLVDFASEFRAKGGKVLLIDQVFKYSGWSKELRYCYDNFTDLKIIFSGSSVMRLKEENPDLSGKVVSYNLRGFSFREFF
;
A
#
# COMPACT_ATOMS: atom_id res chain seq x y z
N MET A 1 -4.95 -17.01 -9.57
CA MET A 1 -4.45 -15.74 -9.03
C MET A 1 -3.05 -16.07 -8.60
N ASP A 2 -2.02 -15.39 -9.10
CA ASP A 2 -0.68 -15.64 -8.58
C ASP A 2 -0.70 -15.25 -7.11
N GLU A 3 -0.28 -16.18 -6.26
CA GLU A 3 -0.18 -15.96 -4.81
C GLU A 3 0.71 -14.74 -4.57
N ILE A 4 0.27 -13.84 -3.68
CA ILE A 4 1.02 -12.63 -3.40
C ILE A 4 2.26 -13.04 -2.60
N ASP A 5 3.45 -12.77 -3.15
CA ASP A 5 4.68 -12.92 -2.39
C ASP A 5 4.78 -11.79 -1.36
N TRP A 6 4.50 -12.14 -0.11
CA TRP A 6 4.54 -11.21 1.01
C TRP A 6 5.97 -10.89 1.48
N ASN A 7 7.01 -11.47 0.88
CA ASN A 7 8.40 -11.12 1.19
C ASN A 7 8.84 -9.81 0.52
N ASP A 8 8.11 -9.35 -0.51
CA ASP A 8 8.36 -8.06 -1.14
C ASP A 8 8.13 -6.89 -0.17
N ARG A 9 9.08 -5.95 -0.13
CA ARG A 9 9.00 -4.76 0.73
C ARG A 9 8.12 -3.65 0.18
N LEU A 10 7.85 -3.64 -1.13
CA LEU A 10 6.99 -2.64 -1.78
C LEU A 10 6.00 -3.31 -2.72
N ILE A 11 4.76 -3.41 -2.25
CA ILE A 11 3.68 -4.14 -2.92
C ILE A 11 2.57 -3.18 -3.35
N GLY A 12 2.23 -3.21 -4.63
CA GLY A 12 1.14 -2.41 -5.21
C GLY A 12 -0.07 -3.26 -5.57
N ILE A 13 -1.19 -3.07 -4.85
CA ILE A 13 -2.48 -3.71 -5.13
C ILE A 13 -3.30 -2.79 -6.03
N LYS A 14 -3.52 -3.20 -7.28
CA LYS A 14 -4.29 -2.46 -8.27
C LYS A 14 -5.66 -3.09 -8.47
N GLY A 15 -6.65 -2.30 -8.86
CA GLY A 15 -7.97 -2.81 -9.22
C GLY A 15 -8.99 -1.69 -9.45
N SER A 16 -10.11 -2.04 -10.06
CA SER A 16 -11.19 -1.08 -10.36
C SER A 16 -11.82 -0.51 -9.09
N ARG A 17 -12.58 0.58 -9.22
CA ARG A 17 -13.36 1.13 -8.11
C ARG A 17 -14.41 0.10 -7.66
N GLY A 18 -14.59 -0.06 -6.34
CA GLY A 18 -15.57 -0.99 -5.77
C GLY A 18 -15.12 -2.45 -5.66
N VAL A 19 -13.92 -2.79 -6.11
CA VAL A 19 -13.41 -4.18 -6.14
C VAL A 19 -13.00 -4.75 -4.76
N GLY A 20 -13.05 -3.94 -3.69
CA GLY A 20 -12.67 -4.38 -2.34
C GLY A 20 -11.22 -4.12 -1.91
N LYS A 21 -10.49 -3.19 -2.56
CA LYS A 21 -9.08 -2.88 -2.19
C LYS A 21 -8.89 -2.46 -0.72
N THR A 22 -9.76 -1.60 -0.21
CA THR A 22 -9.72 -1.16 1.19
C THR A 22 -9.92 -2.34 2.13
N THR A 23 -10.94 -3.16 1.85
CA THR A 23 -11.24 -4.40 2.58
C THR A 23 -10.04 -5.35 2.56
N PHE A 24 -9.44 -5.56 1.39
CA PHE A 24 -8.24 -6.38 1.23
C PHE A 24 -7.07 -5.93 2.13
N LEU A 25 -6.79 -4.63 2.21
CA LEU A 25 -5.74 -4.13 3.09
C LEU A 25 -6.08 -4.34 4.57
N LEU A 26 -7.34 -4.10 4.98
CA LEU A 26 -7.78 -4.28 6.35
C LEU A 26 -7.78 -5.77 6.76
N ASP A 27 -8.20 -6.66 5.88
CA ASP A 27 -8.13 -8.10 6.08
C ASP A 27 -6.69 -8.57 6.22
N TYR A 28 -5.78 -8.08 5.38
CA TYR A 28 -4.34 -8.35 5.55
C TYR A 28 -3.84 -7.94 6.94
N ALA A 29 -4.20 -6.73 7.43
CA ALA A 29 -3.81 -6.31 8.77
C ALA A 29 -4.35 -7.26 9.85
N ARG A 30 -5.63 -7.62 9.74
CA ARG A 30 -6.31 -8.52 10.68
C ARG A 30 -5.70 -9.92 10.71
N GLU A 31 -5.41 -10.50 9.54
CA GLU A 31 -4.93 -11.87 9.40
C GLU A 31 -3.45 -12.04 9.78
N HIS A 32 -2.61 -11.05 9.47
CA HIS A 32 -1.17 -11.14 9.70
C HIS A 32 -0.71 -10.52 11.03
N PHE A 33 -1.44 -9.54 11.57
CA PHE A 33 -1.00 -8.78 12.75
C PHE A 33 -2.00 -8.83 13.90
N GLY A 34 -3.30 -9.02 13.61
CA GLY A 34 -4.37 -8.88 14.60
C GLY A 34 -4.71 -7.40 14.89
N ALA A 35 -5.78 -7.16 15.64
CA ALA A 35 -6.32 -5.81 15.84
C ALA A 35 -5.45 -4.88 16.70
N ASP A 36 -4.68 -5.43 17.65
CA ASP A 36 -3.94 -4.64 18.66
C ASP A 36 -2.45 -4.46 18.35
N ASN A 37 -1.99 -4.99 17.21
CA ASN A 37 -0.57 -4.96 16.88
C ASN A 37 -0.19 -3.64 16.21
N LYS A 38 0.61 -2.84 16.92
CA LYS A 38 1.09 -1.52 16.50
C LYS A 38 2.17 -1.56 15.42
N GLU A 39 2.70 -2.73 15.09
CA GLU A 39 3.69 -2.90 14.02
C GLU A 39 3.05 -2.71 12.64
N CYS A 40 1.73 -2.84 12.50
CA CYS A 40 1.00 -2.63 11.26
C CYS A 40 0.03 -1.46 11.37
N LEU A 41 0.07 -0.52 10.42
CA LEU A 41 -0.81 0.64 10.41
C LEU A 41 -1.45 0.83 9.04
N TYR A 42 -2.77 1.03 9.05
CA TYR A 42 -3.52 1.45 7.88
C TYR A 42 -3.70 2.96 7.86
N ILE A 43 -3.45 3.56 6.70
CA ILE A 43 -3.76 4.96 6.41
C ILE A 43 -4.43 5.11 5.06
N ASN A 44 -5.17 6.21 4.89
CA ASN A 44 -5.73 6.61 3.62
C ASN A 44 -5.14 7.97 3.23
N LEU A 45 -4.48 8.05 2.06
CA LEU A 45 -3.81 9.28 1.62
C LEU A 45 -4.74 10.37 1.07
N ASN A 46 -6.04 10.11 0.97
CA ASN A 46 -7.04 11.13 0.70
C ASN A 46 -7.46 11.90 1.97
N HIS A 47 -6.81 11.67 3.11
CA HIS A 47 -7.08 12.37 4.36
C HIS A 47 -6.40 13.76 4.40
N PHE A 48 -7.11 14.78 4.90
CA PHE A 48 -6.60 16.17 4.97
C PHE A 48 -5.30 16.34 5.75
N TYR A 49 -4.97 15.40 6.65
CA TYR A 49 -3.68 15.37 7.33
C TYR A 49 -2.48 15.50 6.36
N PHE A 50 -2.59 14.92 5.16
CA PHE A 50 -1.53 14.95 4.15
C PHE A 50 -1.51 16.22 3.29
N THR A 51 -2.28 17.26 3.64
CA THR A 51 -2.13 18.59 3.01
C THR A 51 -1.01 19.41 3.66
N GLU A 52 -0.69 19.12 4.92
CA GLU A 52 0.33 19.84 5.70
C GLU A 52 1.54 18.97 6.04
N ARG A 53 1.42 17.65 5.91
CA ARG A 53 2.48 16.69 6.20
C ARG A 53 2.73 15.73 5.05
N THR A 54 4.00 15.41 4.85
CA THR A 54 4.41 14.47 3.80
C THR A 54 4.19 13.02 4.24
N LEU A 55 4.08 12.11 3.27
CA LEU A 55 4.07 10.68 3.53
C LEU A 55 5.42 10.22 4.12
N VAL A 56 6.52 10.83 3.69
CA VAL A 56 7.86 10.55 4.24
C VAL A 56 7.93 10.85 5.74
N ASP A 57 7.48 12.02 6.17
CA ASP A 57 7.49 12.40 7.58
C ASP A 57 6.63 11.46 8.42
N PHE A 58 5.42 11.15 7.92
CA PHE A 58 4.52 10.21 8.57
C PHE A 58 5.14 8.81 8.73
N ALA A 59 5.72 8.27 7.65
CA ALA A 59 6.35 6.96 7.66
C ALA A 59 7.56 6.90 8.59
N SER A 60 8.36 7.97 8.63
CA SER A 60 9.50 8.12 9.55
C SER A 60 9.03 8.09 11.01
N GLU A 61 7.99 8.85 11.37
CA GLU A 61 7.44 8.85 12.74
C GLU A 61 6.83 7.50 13.13
N PHE A 62 6.09 6.86 12.21
CA PHE A 62 5.52 5.54 12.44
C PHE A 62 6.60 4.50 12.73
N ARG A 63 7.64 4.46 11.89
CA ARG A 63 8.80 3.59 12.07
C ARG A 63 9.52 3.85 13.38
N ALA A 64 9.75 5.12 13.74
CA ALA A 64 10.42 5.49 14.99
C ALA A 64 9.66 5.00 16.24
N LYS A 65 8.35 4.76 16.13
CA LYS A 65 7.50 4.19 17.19
C LYS A 65 7.44 2.65 17.16
N GLY A 66 8.25 1.99 16.33
CA GLY A 66 8.30 0.53 16.20
C GLY A 66 7.42 -0.03 15.07
N GLY A 67 6.85 0.82 14.22
CA GLY A 67 6.08 0.41 13.05
C GLY A 67 6.93 -0.32 12.01
N LYS A 68 6.39 -1.40 11.43
CA LYS A 68 7.09 -2.26 10.45
C LYS A 68 6.36 -2.42 9.13
N VAL A 69 5.02 -2.34 9.13
CA VAL A 69 4.19 -2.48 7.94
C VAL A 69 3.22 -1.32 7.83
N LEU A 70 3.32 -0.58 6.72
CA LEU A 70 2.44 0.53 6.42
C LEU A 70 1.52 0.17 5.25
N LEU A 71 0.22 0.13 5.51
CA LEU A 71 -0.83 -0.11 4.54
C LEU A 71 -1.42 1.21 4.09
N ILE A 72 -1.37 1.49 2.79
CA ILE A 72 -1.67 2.81 2.26
C ILE A 72 -2.78 2.73 1.21
N ASP A 73 -3.95 3.27 1.51
CA ASP A 73 -5.05 3.33 0.57
C ASP A 73 -5.06 4.62 -0.25
N GLN A 74 -5.60 4.52 -1.47
CA GLN A 74 -5.88 5.63 -2.38
C GLN A 74 -4.65 6.52 -2.72
N VAL A 75 -3.48 5.93 -2.94
CA VAL A 75 -2.23 6.71 -3.14
C VAL A 75 -2.30 7.73 -4.27
N PHE A 76 -3.08 7.45 -5.32
CA PHE A 76 -3.24 8.32 -6.48
C PHE A 76 -3.91 9.68 -6.17
N LYS A 77 -4.47 9.85 -4.97
CA LYS A 77 -5.05 11.11 -4.50
C LYS A 77 -4.01 12.06 -3.92
N TYR A 78 -2.83 11.57 -3.57
CA TYR A 78 -1.76 12.35 -2.99
C TYR A 78 -0.73 12.73 -4.05
N SER A 79 -0.41 14.02 -4.19
CA SER A 79 0.58 14.47 -5.16
C SER A 79 1.98 13.98 -4.78
N GLY A 80 2.79 13.55 -5.74
CA GLY A 80 4.16 13.09 -5.46
C GLY A 80 4.25 11.72 -4.77
N TRP A 81 3.13 11.00 -4.61
CA TRP A 81 3.08 9.69 -3.94
C TRP A 81 4.16 8.71 -4.39
N SER A 82 4.47 8.62 -5.68
CA SER A 82 5.45 7.68 -6.21
C SER A 82 6.88 7.99 -5.75
N LYS A 83 7.25 9.27 -5.75
CA LYS A 83 8.56 9.75 -5.28
C LYS A 83 8.73 9.49 -3.79
N GLU A 84 7.68 9.71 -3.00
CA GLU A 84 7.73 9.51 -1.56
C GLU A 84 7.73 8.03 -1.17
N LEU A 85 6.93 7.19 -1.85
CA LEU A 85 7.02 5.74 -1.68
C LEU A 85 8.42 5.22 -2.03
N ARG A 86 9.00 5.75 -3.11
CA ARG A 86 10.37 5.42 -3.51
C ARG A 86 11.38 5.82 -2.43
N TYR A 87 11.26 7.04 -1.91
CA TYR A 87 12.11 7.52 -0.83
C TYR A 87 12.02 6.61 0.39
N CYS A 88 10.80 6.29 0.85
CA CYS A 88 10.58 5.40 1.98
C CYS A 88 11.19 4.01 1.73
N TYR A 89 11.02 3.45 0.53
CA TYR A 89 11.60 2.15 0.20
C TYR A 89 13.14 2.15 0.25
N ASP A 90 13.78 3.16 -0.33
CA ASP A 90 15.24 3.25 -0.39
C ASP A 90 15.87 3.56 0.99
N ASN A 91 15.19 4.36 1.83
CA ASN A 91 15.77 4.86 3.09
C ASN A 91 15.28 4.14 4.36
N PHE A 92 14.12 3.50 4.34
CA PHE A 92 13.54 2.80 5.49
C PHE A 92 13.59 1.29 5.26
N THR A 93 14.78 0.70 5.44
CA THR A 93 15.09 -0.70 5.09
C THR A 93 14.31 -1.74 5.87
N ASP A 94 13.79 -1.36 7.03
CA ASP A 94 12.98 -2.13 7.98
C ASP A 94 11.46 -1.89 7.82
N LEU A 95 11.05 -1.01 6.91
CA LEU A 95 9.65 -0.74 6.61
C LEU A 95 9.20 -1.50 5.36
N LYS A 96 8.10 -2.23 5.49
CA LYS A 96 7.33 -2.81 4.37
C LYS A 96 6.13 -1.91 4.07
N ILE A 97 5.87 -1.67 2.79
CA ILE A 97 4.74 -0.87 2.33
C ILE A 97 3.87 -1.68 1.39
N ILE A 98 2.57 -1.73 1.69
CA ILE A 98 1.55 -2.31 0.81
C ILE A 98 0.56 -1.20 0.50
N PHE A 99 0.38 -0.88 -0.78
CA PHE A 99 -0.48 0.23 -1.16
C PHE A 99 -1.52 -0.13 -2.20
N SER A 100 -2.64 0.59 -2.17
CA SER A 100 -3.77 0.43 -3.07
C SER A 100 -3.82 1.53 -4.11
N GLY A 101 -4.05 1.14 -5.37
CA GLY A 101 -4.11 2.03 -6.53
C GLY A 101 -5.25 1.70 -7.51
N SER A 102 -5.49 2.61 -8.44
CA SER A 102 -6.44 2.37 -9.54
C SER A 102 -5.90 1.32 -10.52
N SER A 103 -6.80 0.59 -11.19
CA SER A 103 -6.46 -0.43 -12.19
C SER A 103 -5.61 0.12 -13.35
N VAL A 104 -5.80 1.39 -13.70
CA VAL A 104 -5.08 2.04 -14.82
C VAL A 104 -3.67 2.54 -14.43
N MET A 105 -3.29 2.45 -13.15
CA MET A 105 -1.97 2.89 -12.72
C MET A 105 -0.88 1.98 -13.27
N ARG A 106 0.04 2.57 -14.05
CA ARG A 106 1.19 1.87 -14.62
C ARG A 106 2.39 2.05 -13.69
N LEU A 107 2.61 1.07 -12.83
CA LEU A 107 3.61 1.12 -11.76
C LEU A 107 5.02 0.64 -12.17
N LYS A 108 5.13 -0.23 -13.19
CA LYS A 108 6.39 -0.90 -13.55
C LYS A 108 7.14 -0.21 -14.70
N GLU A 109 6.46 0.14 -15.78
CA GLU A 109 7.10 0.63 -17.01
C GLU A 109 7.01 2.16 -17.18
N GLU A 110 5.91 2.77 -16.72
CA GLU A 110 5.66 4.22 -16.91
C GLU A 110 5.79 5.05 -15.64
N ASN A 111 6.20 4.43 -14.53
CA ASN A 111 6.52 5.13 -13.30
C ASN A 111 8.03 5.01 -13.03
N PRO A 112 8.85 5.98 -13.46
CA PRO A 112 10.30 5.90 -13.31
C PRO A 112 10.74 5.87 -11.84
N ASP A 113 9.91 6.40 -10.92
CA ASP A 113 10.23 6.38 -9.50
C ASP A 113 10.19 4.94 -8.94
N LEU A 114 9.23 4.13 -9.39
CA LEU A 114 8.93 2.80 -8.84
C LEU A 114 9.37 1.63 -9.72
N SER A 115 9.85 1.91 -10.93
CA SER A 115 10.31 0.89 -11.89
C SER A 115 11.36 -0.04 -11.28
N GLY A 116 11.16 -1.34 -11.44
CA GLY A 116 12.03 -2.38 -10.89
C GLY A 116 12.03 -2.52 -9.36
N LYS A 117 11.19 -1.78 -8.62
CA LYS A 117 11.11 -1.86 -7.15
C LYS A 117 9.77 -2.33 -6.62
N VAL A 118 8.69 -1.95 -7.30
CA VAL A 118 7.35 -2.36 -6.90
C VAL A 118 6.95 -3.66 -7.57
N VAL A 119 6.51 -4.62 -6.77
CA VAL A 119 5.80 -5.79 -7.26
C VAL A 119 4.31 -5.49 -7.20
N SER A 120 3.61 -5.70 -8.32
CA SER A 120 2.24 -5.22 -8.46
C SER A 120 1.28 -6.34 -8.80
N TYR A 121 0.21 -6.46 -8.02
CA TYR A 121 -0.82 -7.47 -8.15
C TYR A 121 -2.15 -6.81 -8.53
N ASN A 122 -2.98 -7.51 -9.30
CA ASN A 122 -4.29 -7.02 -9.72
C ASN A 122 -5.38 -7.76 -8.95
N LEU A 123 -6.07 -7.04 -8.06
CA LEU A 123 -7.23 -7.53 -7.36
C LEU A 123 -8.41 -7.60 -8.33
N ARG A 124 -8.77 -8.82 -8.71
CA ARG A 124 -9.98 -9.11 -9.47
C ARG A 124 -11.15 -9.13 -8.49
N GLY A 125 -12.29 -8.58 -8.88
CA GLY A 125 -13.47 -8.59 -8.01
C GLY A 125 -13.91 -10.03 -7.77
N PHE A 126 -14.51 -10.26 -6.60
CA PHE A 126 -15.22 -11.50 -6.32
C PHE A 126 -16.29 -11.67 -7.40
N SER A 127 -16.17 -12.73 -8.19
CA SER A 127 -17.27 -13.13 -9.06
C SER A 127 -18.36 -13.72 -8.16
N PHE A 128 -19.63 -13.43 -8.43
CA PHE A 128 -20.80 -13.98 -7.72
C PHE A 128 -20.87 -15.52 -7.69
N ARG A 129 -19.91 -16.24 -8.29
CA ARG A 129 -19.85 -17.70 -8.37
C ARG A 129 -19.23 -18.38 -7.15
N GLU A 130 -18.72 -17.64 -6.17
CA GLU A 130 -18.15 -18.22 -4.93
C GLU A 130 -19.18 -18.39 -3.79
N PHE A 131 -20.48 -18.24 -4.07
CA PHE A 131 -21.57 -18.37 -3.09
C PHE A 131 -22.55 -19.53 -3.35
N PHE A 132 -22.17 -20.56 -4.12
CA PHE A 132 -22.98 -21.77 -4.31
C PHE A 132 -22.17 -23.05 -4.10
#